data_AF-A0A4R4G1W0-F1
#
_entry.id   AF-A0A4R4G1W0-F1
#
_cell.length_a   1.000
_cell.length_b   1.000
_cell.length_c   1.000
_cell.angle_alpha   90.00
_cell.angle_beta   90.00
_cell.angle_gamma   90.00
#
_symmetry.space_group_name_H-M   'P 1'
#
loop_
_entity.id
_entity.type
_entity.pdbx_description
1 polymer ?
#
loop_
_entity_poly.entity_id
_entity_poly.type
_entity_poly.pdbx_seq_one_letter_code
_entity_poly.pdbx_strand_id
1 'polypeptide(L)'
;MADANLNRLKEGIRVIEDIARYVHNDKELSTALKHLRHRCRIEPLEALLASRDSINDVLRPTMKSEMDRTDLRSVIIANYKRAQESSRVLEELYKIADPECSETFKHIRYELYTLEKKNLLS
;
A
#
# COMPACT_ATOMS: atom_id res chain seq x y z
N MET A 1 -7.62 -12.81 -3.20
CA MET A 1 -8.06 -11.41 -2.92
C MET A 1 -7.21 -10.73 -1.84
N ALA A 2 -6.96 -11.36 -0.68
CA ALA A 2 -6.09 -10.80 0.35
C ALA A 2 -4.64 -10.59 -0.13
N ASP A 3 -4.02 -11.60 -0.76
CA ASP A 3 -2.65 -11.50 -1.30
C ASP A 3 -2.48 -10.31 -2.29
N ALA A 4 -3.42 -10.16 -3.22
CA ALA A 4 -3.40 -9.06 -4.18
C ALA A 4 -3.47 -7.68 -3.51
N ASN A 5 -4.31 -7.51 -2.47
CA ASN A 5 -4.39 -6.25 -1.72
C ASN A 5 -3.15 -6.04 -0.84
N LEU A 6 -2.59 -7.10 -0.25
CA LEU A 6 -1.34 -7.02 0.52
C LEU A 6 -0.18 -6.57 -0.37
N ASN A 7 -0.11 -7.09 -1.60
CA ASN A 7 0.89 -6.67 -2.57
C ASN A 7 0.69 -5.21 -2.99
N ARG A 8 -0.54 -4.80 -3.33
CA ARG A 8 -0.86 -3.40 -3.69
C ARG A 8 -0.54 -2.41 -2.56
N LEU A 9 -0.81 -2.79 -1.32
CA LEU A 9 -0.45 -2.01 -0.13
C LEU A 9 1.06 -1.82 -0.01
N LYS A 10 1.83 -2.92 -0.06
CA LYS A 10 3.30 -2.87 0.04
C LYS A 10 3.94 -2.05 -1.07
N GLU A 11 3.50 -2.25 -2.31
CA GLU A 11 4.04 -1.53 -3.48
C GLU A 11 3.64 -0.05 -3.46
N GLY A 12 2.40 0.27 -3.06
CA GLY A 12 1.98 1.66 -2.87
C GLY A 12 2.86 2.41 -1.87
N ILE A 13 3.12 1.79 -0.70
CA ILE A 13 4.02 2.36 0.31
C ILE A 13 5.45 2.47 -0.22
N ARG A 14 5.94 1.45 -0.94
CA ARG A 14 7.31 1.42 -1.48
C ARG A 14 7.58 2.57 -2.46
N VAL A 15 6.64 2.88 -3.35
CA VAL A 15 6.80 4.00 -4.28
C VAL A 15 6.94 5.32 -3.53
N ILE A 16 6.11 5.56 -2.50
CA ILE A 16 6.20 6.78 -1.69
C ILE A 16 7.51 6.81 -0.90
N GLU A 17 7.92 5.67 -0.33
CA GLU A 17 9.19 5.51 0.42
C GLU A 17 10.39 5.88 -0.44
N ASP A 18 10.45 5.37 -1.68
CA ASP A 18 11.57 5.63 -2.58
C ASP A 18 11.57 7.10 -3.06
N ILE A 19 10.41 7.72 -3.30
CA ILE A 19 10.32 9.16 -3.60
C ILE A 19 10.82 10.00 -2.42
N ALA A 20 10.35 9.70 -1.20
CA ALA A 20 10.81 10.39 0.01
C ALA A 20 12.32 10.27 0.19
N ARG A 21 12.88 9.06 -0.04
CA ARG A 21 14.31 8.78 0.12
C ARG A 21 15.19 9.44 -0.93
N TYR A 22 14.87 9.25 -2.21
CA TYR A 22 15.80 9.57 -3.30
C TYR A 22 15.52 10.92 -3.95
N VAL A 23 14.28 11.42 -3.88
CA VAL A 23 13.92 12.70 -4.50
C VAL A 23 13.87 13.80 -3.44
N HIS A 24 13.18 13.57 -2.33
CA HIS A 24 13.02 14.59 -1.29
C HIS A 24 14.13 14.56 -0.22
N ASN A 25 14.94 13.50 -0.17
CA ASN A 25 15.92 13.25 0.88
C ASN A 25 15.33 13.34 2.31
N ASP A 26 14.03 13.04 2.45
CA ASP A 26 13.32 13.05 3.74
C ASP A 26 13.53 11.70 4.44
N LYS A 27 14.55 11.68 5.31
CA LYS A 27 14.91 10.50 6.09
C LYS A 27 13.81 10.12 7.08
N GLU A 28 13.11 11.08 7.65
CA GLU A 28 12.08 10.81 8.66
C GLU A 28 10.89 10.10 8.02
N LEU A 29 10.37 10.65 6.92
CA LEU A 29 9.27 10.08 6.16
C LEU A 29 9.65 8.73 5.54
N SER A 30 10.82 8.61 4.92
CA SER A 30 11.31 7.33 4.39
C SER A 30 11.37 6.26 5.50
N THR A 31 11.80 6.62 6.71
CA THR A 31 11.88 5.68 7.82
C THR A 31 10.48 5.27 8.28
N ALA A 32 9.57 6.22 8.47
CA ALA A 32 8.19 5.92 8.85
C ALA A 32 7.50 4.98 7.83
N LEU A 33 7.65 5.26 6.52
CA LEU A 33 7.10 4.43 5.45
C LEU A 33 7.73 3.03 5.41
N LYS A 34 9.04 2.91 5.61
CA LYS A 34 9.72 1.60 5.69
C LYS A 34 9.18 0.77 6.86
N HIS A 35 9.00 1.37 8.03
CA HIS A 35 8.44 0.70 9.20
C HIS A 35 7.00 0.25 8.95
N LEU A 36 6.19 1.12 8.34
CA LEU A 36 4.81 0.81 7.98
C LEU A 36 4.72 -0.35 6.97
N ARG A 37 5.60 -0.37 5.95
CA ARG A 37 5.71 -1.46 4.98
C ARG A 37 6.13 -2.78 5.63
N HIS A 38 7.00 -2.73 6.65
CA HIS A 38 7.40 -3.93 7.39
C HIS A 38 6.24 -4.54 8.17
N ARG A 39 5.38 -3.70 8.78
CA ARG A 39 4.15 -4.14 9.47
C ARG A 39 3.12 -4.79 8.54
N CYS A 40 3.23 -4.59 7.24
CA CYS A 40 2.41 -5.27 6.24
C CYS A 40 2.87 -6.72 5.97
N ARG A 41 3.93 -7.22 6.64
CA ARG A 41 4.36 -8.62 6.52
C ARG A 41 3.58 -9.48 7.51
N ILE A 42 2.59 -10.19 7.00
CA ILE A 42 1.97 -11.31 7.72
C ILE A 42 2.71 -12.57 7.29
N GLU A 43 3.30 -13.30 8.23
CA GLU A 43 3.84 -14.66 7.97
C GLU A 43 2.78 -15.74 8.26
N PRO A 44 2.78 -16.87 7.54
CA PRO A 44 3.70 -17.27 6.48
C PRO A 44 3.06 -17.12 5.09
N LEU A 45 3.65 -16.21 4.31
CA LEU A 45 3.41 -15.99 2.87
C LEU A 45 3.56 -17.27 2.02
N GLU A 46 4.20 -18.32 2.55
CA GLU A 46 4.37 -19.63 1.90
C GLU A 46 3.06 -20.40 1.70
N ALA A 47 2.08 -20.27 2.60
CA ALA A 47 0.79 -20.95 2.45
C ALA A 47 -0.12 -20.32 1.37
N LEU A 48 0.09 -19.03 1.05
CA LEU A 48 -0.68 -18.29 0.05
C LEU A 48 -0.10 -18.38 -1.37
N LEU A 49 1.20 -18.62 -1.49
CA LEU A 49 1.88 -18.83 -2.78
C LEU A 49 1.37 -20.07 -3.54
N ALA A 50 0.79 -21.06 -2.84
CA ALA A 50 0.18 -22.24 -3.46
C ALA A 50 -1.13 -21.96 -4.22
N SER A 51 -1.73 -20.77 -4.03
CA SER A 51 -3.00 -20.36 -4.67
C SER A 51 -2.83 -19.37 -5.82
N ARG A 52 -1.59 -19.15 -6.28
CA ARG A 52 -1.26 -18.18 -7.33
C ARG A 52 -1.70 -18.67 -8.71
N ASP A 53 -2.99 -18.64 -8.95
CA ASP A 53 -3.54 -18.75 -10.30
C ASP A 53 -3.40 -17.38 -11.00
N SER A 54 -2.16 -17.06 -11.36
CA SER A 54 -1.79 -15.81 -12.07
C SER A 54 -2.34 -15.73 -13.50
N ILE A 55 -3.09 -16.74 -13.95
CA ILE A 55 -3.58 -16.89 -15.32
C ILE A 55 -4.97 -16.26 -15.50
N ASN A 56 -5.72 -16.01 -14.41
CA ASN A 56 -7.11 -15.51 -14.46
C ASN A 56 -7.27 -14.06 -13.97
N ASP A 57 -6.28 -13.18 -14.16
CA ASP A 57 -6.45 -11.74 -13.89
C ASP A 57 -7.24 -11.08 -15.05
N VAL A 58 -8.56 -11.27 -15.04
CA VAL A 58 -9.52 -10.91 -16.11
C VAL A 58 -9.73 -9.39 -16.26
N LEU A 59 -8.97 -8.53 -15.59
CA LEU A 59 -9.13 -7.08 -15.73
C LEU A 59 -7.79 -6.37 -15.92
N ARG A 60 -7.24 -6.48 -17.13
CA ARG A 60 -6.38 -5.43 -17.70
C ARG A 60 -7.19 -4.52 -18.63
N PRO A 61 -7.84 -3.46 -18.13
CA PRO A 61 -7.92 -2.25 -18.91
C PRO A 61 -6.61 -1.49 -18.68
N THR A 62 -5.64 -1.64 -19.58
CA THR A 62 -4.65 -0.58 -19.77
C THR A 62 -5.39 0.65 -20.29
N MET A 63 -5.98 1.44 -19.39
CA MET A 63 -6.49 2.74 -19.75
C MET A 63 -5.28 3.61 -20.11
N LYS A 64 -5.26 4.13 -21.34
CA LYS A 64 -4.26 5.10 -21.84
C LYS A 64 -4.07 6.31 -20.91
N SER A 65 -4.98 6.55 -19.96
CA SER A 65 -4.88 7.61 -18.94
C SER A 65 -3.89 7.33 -17.80
N GLU A 66 -3.32 6.11 -17.68
CA GLU A 66 -2.25 5.85 -16.69
C GLU A 66 -0.91 6.52 -17.07
N MET A 67 -0.76 6.98 -18.32
CA MET A 67 0.49 7.52 -18.85
C MET A 67 0.69 9.04 -18.64
N ASP A 68 -0.34 9.78 -18.24
CA ASP A 68 -0.21 11.23 -17.99
C ASP A 68 -0.11 11.53 -16.49
N ARG A 69 1.05 11.19 -15.90
CA ARG A 69 1.43 11.78 -14.61
C ARG A 69 2.33 12.98 -14.89
N THR A 70 1.74 14.16 -14.95
CA THR A 70 2.42 15.43 -15.24
C THR A 70 3.26 15.96 -14.07
N ASP A 71 3.07 15.44 -12.85
CA ASP A 71 3.81 15.86 -11.65
C ASP A 71 3.98 14.74 -10.60
N LEU A 72 5.13 14.72 -9.93
CA LEU A 72 5.48 13.74 -8.89
C LEU A 72 4.49 13.76 -7.72
N ARG A 73 3.87 14.90 -7.43
CA ARG A 73 2.81 15.00 -6.41
C ARG A 73 1.61 14.11 -6.74
N SER A 74 1.22 14.03 -8.01
CA SER A 74 0.13 13.14 -8.44
C SER A 74 0.49 11.66 -8.25
N VAL A 75 1.77 11.31 -8.44
CA VAL A 75 2.29 9.97 -8.20
C VAL A 75 2.15 9.60 -6.73
N ILE A 76 2.54 10.51 -5.84
CA ILE A 76 2.47 10.33 -4.38
C ILE A 76 1.01 10.14 -3.95
N ILE A 77 0.11 11.05 -4.35
CA ILE A 77 -1.32 11.00 -4.01
C ILE A 77 -1.94 9.66 -4.45
N ALA A 78 -1.73 9.27 -5.71
CA ALA A 78 -2.30 8.04 -6.25
C ALA A 78 -1.82 6.80 -5.48
N ASN A 79 -0.56 6.76 -5.05
CA ASN A 79 -0.03 5.64 -4.27
C ASN A 79 -0.51 5.64 -2.82
N TYR A 80 -0.74 6.81 -2.19
CA TYR A 80 -1.39 6.87 -0.88
C TYR A 80 -2.82 6.33 -0.95
N LYS A 81 -3.62 6.79 -1.93
CA LYS A 81 -5.00 6.33 -2.09
C LYS A 81 -5.08 4.82 -2.31
N ARG A 82 -4.25 4.29 -3.21
CA ARG A 82 -4.15 2.84 -3.46
C ARG A 82 -3.78 2.06 -2.20
N ALA A 83 -2.81 2.54 -1.42
CA ALA A 83 -2.41 1.89 -0.17
C ALA A 83 -3.54 1.94 0.87
N GLN A 84 -4.22 3.08 1.01
CA GLN A 84 -5.34 3.26 1.94
C GLN A 84 -6.52 2.34 1.60
N GLU A 85 -6.89 2.25 0.32
CA GLU A 85 -7.94 1.34 -0.16
C GLU A 85 -7.57 -0.12 0.07
N SER A 86 -6.33 -0.51 -0.26
CA SER A 86 -5.85 -1.87 -0.05
C SER A 86 -5.88 -2.24 1.44
N SER A 87 -5.48 -1.32 2.32
CA SER A 87 -5.54 -1.49 3.77
C SER A 87 -6.97 -1.62 4.28
N ARG A 88 -7.93 -0.86 3.70
CA ARG A 88 -9.36 -0.94 4.04
C ARG A 88 -9.94 -2.30 3.68
N VAL A 89 -9.59 -2.84 2.51
CA VAL A 89 -10.04 -4.17 2.08
C VAL A 89 -9.49 -5.24 3.01
N LEU A 90 -8.20 -5.17 3.35
CA LEU A 90 -7.58 -6.12 4.28
C LEU A 90 -8.20 -6.04 5.67
N GLU A 91 -8.42 -4.83 6.20
CA GLU A 91 -9.15 -4.62 7.46
C GLU A 91 -10.50 -5.35 7.48
N GLU A 92 -11.36 -5.11 6.48
CA GLU A 92 -12.68 -5.76 6.42
C GLU A 92 -12.59 -7.28 6.26
N LEU A 93 -11.64 -7.78 5.47
CA LEU A 93 -11.45 -9.23 5.30
C LEU A 93 -11.03 -9.91 6.60
N TYR A 94 -10.16 -9.28 7.37
CA TYR A 94 -9.67 -9.87 8.60
C TYR A 94 -10.64 -9.69 9.78
N LYS A 95 -11.64 -8.81 9.73
CA LYS A 95 -12.65 -8.71 10.81
C LYS A 95 -13.33 -10.04 11.13
N ILE A 96 -13.52 -10.88 10.12
CA ILE A 96 -14.17 -12.19 10.26
C ILE A 96 -13.18 -13.35 10.42
N ALA A 97 -11.92 -13.17 9.99
CA ALA A 97 -10.91 -14.23 9.98
C ALA A 97 -9.95 -14.14 11.16
N ASP A 98 -9.53 -12.92 11.53
CA ASP A 98 -8.58 -12.62 12.59
C ASP A 98 -8.73 -11.13 13.02
N PRO A 99 -9.44 -10.86 14.13
CA PRO A 99 -9.63 -9.49 14.64
C PRO A 99 -8.33 -8.74 14.93
N GLU A 100 -7.24 -9.43 15.29
CA GLU A 100 -5.94 -8.80 15.57
C GLU A 100 -5.29 -8.31 14.27
N CYS A 101 -5.33 -9.13 13.22
CA CYS A 101 -4.91 -8.71 11.88
C CYS A 101 -5.78 -7.55 11.35
N SER A 102 -7.10 -7.56 11.61
CA SER A 102 -8.00 -6.46 11.26
C SER A 102 -7.56 -5.14 11.89
N GLU A 103 -7.31 -5.13 13.21
CA GLU A 103 -6.85 -3.93 13.91
C GLU A 103 -5.47 -3.47 13.41
N THR A 104 -4.59 -4.40 13.01
CA THR A 104 -3.32 -4.07 12.36
C THR A 104 -3.54 -3.29 11.06
N PHE A 105 -4.43 -3.74 10.17
CA PHE A 105 -4.71 -3.03 8.91
C PHE A 105 -5.47 -1.72 9.10
N LYS A 106 -6.31 -1.65 10.12
CA LYS A 106 -6.93 -0.39 10.53
C LYS A 106 -5.86 0.61 10.97
N HIS A 107 -4.92 0.20 11.83
CA HIS A 107 -3.81 1.05 12.24
C HIS A 107 -2.96 1.48 11.04
N ILE A 108 -2.63 0.57 10.11
CA ILE A 108 -1.85 0.91 8.91
C ILE A 108 -2.58 1.98 8.10
N ARG A 109 -3.90 1.85 7.92
CA ARG A 109 -4.72 2.82 7.19
C ARG A 109 -4.69 4.21 7.83
N TYR A 110 -4.80 4.30 9.16
CA TYR A 110 -4.72 5.59 9.86
C TYR A 110 -3.33 6.23 9.76
N GLU A 111 -2.27 5.44 9.91
CA GLU A 111 -0.89 5.91 9.69
C GLU A 111 -0.71 6.44 8.26
N LEU A 112 -1.28 5.79 7.25
CA LEU A 112 -1.23 6.29 5.88
C LEU A 112 -1.91 7.65 5.72
N TYR A 113 -3.02 7.92 6.42
CA TYR A 113 -3.64 9.26 6.40
C TYR A 113 -2.75 10.31 7.05
N THR A 114 -2.15 9.98 8.20
CA THR A 114 -1.23 10.87 8.91
C THR A 114 -0.01 11.19 8.06
N LEU A 115 0.62 10.17 7.47
CA LEU A 115 1.78 10.35 6.60
C LEU A 115 1.43 11.06 5.29
N GLU A 116 0.27 10.82 4.70
CA GLU A 116 -0.22 11.56 3.52
C GLU A 116 -0.34 13.05 3.85
N LYS A 117 -0.99 13.38 4.96
CA LYS A 117 -1.16 14.76 5.41
C LYS A 117 0.19 15.43 5.66
N LYS A 118 1.11 14.74 6.36
CA LYS A 118 2.46 15.25 6.59
C LYS A 118 3.18 15.50 5.27
N ASN A 119 3.27 14.50 4.40
CA ASN A 119 4.01 14.56 3.14
C ASN A 119 3.47 15.65 2.17
N LEU A 120 2.16 15.91 2.15
CA LEU A 120 1.56 16.83 1.16
C LEU A 120 1.30 18.26 1.66
N LEU A 121 1.40 18.49 2.97
CA LEU A 121 1.14 19.81 3.60
C LEU A 121 2.35 20.38 4.36
N SER A 122 3.49 19.68 4.37
CA SER A 122 4.75 20.24 4.89
C SER A 122 5.52 21.02 3.84
#